data_AF-A0A2U3NJ56-F1
#
_entry.id   AF-A0A2U3NJ56-F1
#
_cell.length_a   1.000
_cell.length_b   1.000
_cell.length_c   1.000
_cell.angle_alpha   90.00
_cell.angle_beta   90.00
_cell.angle_gamma   90.00
#
_symmetry.space_group_name_H-M   'P 1'
#
loop_
_entity.id
_entity.type
_entity.pdbx_description
1 polymer ?
#
loop_
_entity_poly.entity_id
_entity_poly.type
_entity_poly.pdbx_seq_one_letter_code
_entity_poly.pdbx_strand_id
1 'polypeptide(L)'
;MHHISVAAPPTHPMVTIAIDEHRGRTYAKAELRWGGAQLAGMGIAYRHPADAFTGDAGRKLATARALSDVADELRRFSRPRAGEPSP
;
A
#
# COMPACT_ATOMS: atom_id res chain seq x y z
N MET A 1 1.63 -41.94 14.01
CA MET A 1 1.37 -40.67 14.72
C MET A 1 1.00 -39.64 13.66
N HIS A 2 -0.25 -39.18 13.63
CA HIS A 2 -0.68 -38.18 12.66
C HIS A 2 -0.38 -36.80 13.23
N HIS A 3 0.52 -36.06 12.59
CA HIS A 3 0.82 -34.68 12.92
C HIS A 3 -0.36 -33.83 12.44
N ILE A 4 -1.23 -33.44 13.36
CA ILE A 4 -2.29 -32.47 13.08
C ILE A 4 -1.57 -31.13 12.89
N SER A 5 -1.34 -30.75 11.63
CA SER A 5 -0.84 -29.42 11.30
C SER A 5 -1.93 -28.42 11.67
N VAL A 6 -1.81 -27.81 12.85
CA VAL A 6 -2.65 -26.67 13.23
C VAL A 6 -2.28 -25.55 12.28
N ALA A 7 -3.16 -25.24 11.33
CA ALA A 7 -2.99 -24.11 10.43
C ALA A 7 -2.71 -22.86 11.27
N ALA A 8 -1.62 -22.15 10.95
CA ALA A 8 -1.32 -20.89 11.61
C ALA A 8 -2.54 -19.96 11.52
N PRO A 9 -2.85 -19.19 12.58
CA PRO A 9 -3.97 -18.26 12.53
C PRO A 9 -3.81 -17.33 11.31
N PRO A 10 -4.93 -16.93 10.67
CA PRO A 10 -4.87 -16.03 9.54
C PRO A 10 -4.07 -14.79 9.94
N THR A 11 -3.02 -14.49 9.17
CA THR A 11 -2.30 -13.24 9.34
C THR A 11 -3.17 -12.13 8.74
N HIS A 12 -3.43 -11.09 9.53
CA HIS A 12 -4.14 -9.90 9.08
C HIS A 12 -3.08 -8.85 8.71
N PRO A 13 -2.66 -8.77 7.44
CA PRO A 13 -1.72 -7.75 7.02
C PRO A 13 -2.33 -6.37 7.24
N MET A 14 -1.58 -5.48 7.88
CA MET A 14 -1.99 -4.10 8.11
C MET A 14 -1.29 -3.18 7.12
N VAL A 15 -2.03 -2.19 6.62
CA VAL A 15 -1.47 -1.07 5.88
C VAL A 15 -1.49 0.16 6.79
N THR A 16 -0.33 0.78 6.99
CA THR A 16 -0.23 2.04 7.72
C THR A 16 -0.23 3.19 6.72
N ILE A 17 -1.03 4.23 6.97
CA ILE A 17 -1.14 5.38 6.09
C ILE A 17 -0.73 6.64 6.85
N ALA A 18 0.34 7.30 6.39
CA ALA A 18 0.74 8.61 6.84
C ALA A 18 0.24 9.66 5.85
N ILE A 19 -0.38 10.73 6.34
CA ILE A 19 -0.89 11.83 5.52
C ILE A 19 -0.24 13.13 6.00
N ASP A 20 0.32 13.87 5.07
CA ASP A 20 0.90 15.20 5.30
C ASP A 20 0.24 16.21 4.38
N GLU A 21 -0.18 17.35 4.94
CA GLU A 21 -0.90 18.39 4.23
C GLU A 21 -0.16 19.71 4.38
N HIS A 22 0.44 20.18 3.27
CA HIS A 22 1.17 21.43 3.29
C HIS A 22 1.07 22.16 1.94
N ARG A 23 0.95 23.50 2.01
CA ARG A 23 0.97 24.41 0.85
C ARG A 23 -0.01 24.02 -0.28
N GLY A 24 -1.22 23.58 0.06
CA GLY A 24 -2.26 23.20 -0.92
C GLY A 24 -2.05 21.84 -1.59
N ARG A 25 -1.12 21.03 -1.07
CA ARG A 25 -0.89 19.65 -1.50
C ARG A 25 -1.11 18.71 -0.34
N THR A 26 -1.73 17.58 -0.62
CA THR A 26 -1.87 16.46 0.30
C THR A 26 -0.99 15.32 -0.20
N TYR A 27 -0.09 14.85 0.65
CA TYR A 27 0.77 13.71 0.42
C TYR A 27 0.28 12.55 1.28
N ALA A 28 0.27 11.35 0.73
CA ALA A 28 -0.01 10.13 1.46
C ALA A 28 1.09 9.11 1.19
N LYS A 29 1.53 8.43 2.23
CA LYS A 29 2.42 7.28 2.17
C LYS A 29 1.69 6.08 2.77
N ALA A 30 1.62 4.99 2.02
CA ALA A 30 1.04 3.72 2.47
C ALA A 30 2.16 2.69 2.62
N GLU A 31 2.24 2.02 3.77
CA GLU A 31 3.27 1.01 4.07
C GLU A 31 2.60 -0.33 4.39
N LEU A 32 3.08 -1.40 3.77
CA LEU A 32 2.57 -2.75 3.93
C LEU A 32 3.72 -3.71 4.21
N ARG A 33 3.56 -4.56 5.23
CA ARG A 33 4.46 -5.70 5.47
C ARG A 33 3.84 -6.97 4.91
N TRP A 34 4.53 -7.63 3.99
CA TRP A 34 4.04 -8.84 3.33
C TRP A 34 5.15 -9.88 3.14
N GLY A 35 4.99 -11.08 3.71
CA GLY A 35 5.93 -12.18 3.49
C GLY A 35 7.39 -11.86 3.84
N GLY A 36 7.64 -11.01 4.83
CA GLY A 36 8.98 -10.53 5.20
C GLY A 36 9.49 -9.33 4.41
N ALA A 37 8.82 -8.95 3.32
CA ALA A 37 9.10 -7.71 2.59
C ALA A 37 8.32 -6.53 3.16
N GLN A 38 8.90 -5.33 3.01
CA GLN A 38 8.24 -4.05 3.29
C GLN A 38 8.01 -3.33 1.96
N LEU A 39 6.76 -3.05 1.65
CA LEU A 39 6.30 -2.34 0.47
C LEU A 39 5.85 -0.94 0.88
N ALA A 40 6.08 0.06 0.05
CA ALA A 40 5.72 1.45 0.34
C ALA A 40 5.28 2.17 -0.92
N GLY A 41 4.03 2.65 -0.92
CA GLY A 41 3.47 3.44 -2.02
C GLY A 41 3.27 4.90 -1.64
N MET A 42 3.37 5.77 -2.65
CA MET A 42 3.23 7.21 -2.51
C MET A 42 2.04 7.74 -3.33
N GLY A 43 1.35 8.72 -2.77
CA GLY A 43 0.24 9.40 -3.43
C GLY A 43 0.27 10.89 -3.16
N ILE A 44 0.02 11.70 -4.19
CA ILE A 44 -0.03 13.16 -4.06
C ILE A 44 -1.35 13.62 -4.66
N ALA A 45 -2.05 14.52 -3.97
CA ALA A 45 -3.19 15.24 -4.49
C ALA A 45 -2.94 16.75 -4.37
N TYR A 46 -3.27 17.48 -5.44
CA TYR A 46 -3.24 18.93 -5.44
C TYR A 46 -4.67 19.44 -5.24
N ARG A 47 -4.84 20.40 -4.34
CA ARG A 47 -6.09 21.15 -4.19
C ARG A 47 -5.88 22.49 -4.87
N HIS A 48 -6.52 22.70 -6.03
CA HIS A 48 -6.46 24.00 -6.66
C HIS A 48 -7.22 25.02 -5.78
N PRO A 49 -6.73 26.27 -5.62
CA PRO A 49 -7.39 27.27 -4.77
C PRO A 49 -8.81 27.61 -5.19
N ALA A 50 -9.12 27.45 -6.49
CA ALA A 50 -10.47 27.65 -7.04
C ALA A 50 -11.37 26.41 -6.88
N ASP A 51 -10.83 25.26 -6.46
CA ASP A 51 -11.64 24.09 -6.25
C ASP A 51 -12.32 24.19 -4.88
N ALA A 52 -13.64 24.16 -4.89
CA ALA A 52 -14.49 23.98 -3.71
C ALA A 52 -14.37 22.55 -3.14
N PHE A 53 -13.17 21.98 -3.10
CA PHE A 53 -12.94 20.69 -2.46
C PHE A 53 -13.20 20.83 -0.97
N THR A 54 -14.22 20.12 -0.49
CA THR A 54 -14.53 19.99 0.93
C THR A 54 -13.37 19.30 1.66
N GLY A 55 -13.23 19.62 2.95
CA GLY A 55 -12.02 19.50 3.79
C GLY A 55 -11.25 18.16 3.86
N ASP A 56 -11.64 17.11 3.13
CA ASP A 56 -10.95 15.80 3.11
C ASP A 56 -10.68 15.23 1.70
N ALA A 57 -11.14 15.85 0.62
CA ALA A 57 -11.05 15.25 -0.71
C ALA A 57 -9.60 15.00 -1.18
N GLY A 58 -8.68 15.91 -0.84
CA GLY A 58 -7.25 15.74 -1.10
C GLY A 58 -6.66 14.53 -0.38
N ARG A 59 -7.02 14.34 0.90
CA ARG A 59 -6.62 13.18 1.71
C ARG A 59 -7.08 11.87 1.11
N LYS A 60 -8.36 11.80 0.73
CA LYS A 60 -8.96 10.60 0.10
C LYS A 60 -8.25 10.27 -1.21
N LEU A 61 -8.02 11.27 -2.07
CA LEU A 61 -7.39 11.06 -3.37
C LEU A 61 -5.90 10.68 -3.24
N ALA A 62 -5.15 11.36 -2.37
CA ALA A 62 -3.75 11.03 -2.11
C ALA A 62 -3.64 9.60 -1.53
N THR A 63 -4.52 9.25 -0.59
CA THR A 63 -4.58 7.90 -0.02
C THR A 63 -4.88 6.84 -1.07
N ALA A 64 -5.88 7.06 -1.94
CA ALA A 64 -6.22 6.13 -3.02
C ALA A 64 -5.05 5.91 -3.99
N ARG A 65 -4.30 6.97 -4.30
CA ARG A 65 -3.08 6.90 -5.13
C ARG A 65 -1.98 6.11 -4.43
N ALA A 66 -1.71 6.37 -3.15
CA ALA A 66 -0.72 5.62 -2.39
C ALA A 66 -1.05 4.13 -2.29
N LEU A 67 -2.33 3.78 -2.09
CA LEU A 67 -2.77 2.38 -2.07
C LEU A 67 -2.68 1.70 -3.43
N SER A 68 -2.93 2.44 -4.51
CA SER A 68 -2.77 1.93 -5.88
C SER A 68 -1.31 1.63 -6.19
N ASP A 69 -0.41 2.50 -5.73
CA ASP A 69 1.04 2.31 -5.86
C ASP A 69 1.53 1.07 -5.08
N VAL A 70 1.08 0.89 -3.83
CA VAL A 70 1.34 -0.37 -3.06
C VAL A 70 0.81 -1.60 -3.80
N ALA A 71 -0.38 -1.52 -4.41
CA ALA A 71 -0.94 -2.63 -5.16
C ALA A 71 -0.08 -2.99 -6.39
N ASP A 72 0.48 -1.99 -7.06
CA ASP A 72 1.40 -2.19 -8.18
C ASP A 72 2.76 -2.74 -7.73
N GLU A 73 3.31 -2.29 -6.60
CA GLU A 73 4.50 -2.91 -6.00
C GLU A 73 4.26 -4.37 -5.64
N LEU A 74 3.11 -4.70 -5.03
CA LEU A 74 2.75 -6.06 -4.65
C LEU A 74 2.64 -6.97 -5.89
N ARG A 75 2.08 -6.46 -7.00
CA ARG A 75 2.05 -7.19 -8.29
C ARG A 75 3.44 -7.49 -8.82
N ARG A 76 4.39 -6.54 -8.68
CA ARG A 76 5.78 -6.72 -9.09
C ARG A 76 6.51 -7.73 -8.20
N PHE A 77 6.25 -7.70 -6.89
CA PHE A 77 6.83 -8.61 -5.91
C PHE A 77 6.33 -10.05 -6.07
N SER A 78 5.06 -10.23 -6.44
CA SER A 78 4.44 -11.54 -6.64
C SER A 78 4.93 -12.30 -7.89
N ARG A 79 5.72 -11.65 -8.77
CA ARG A 79 6.23 -12.33 -9.96
C ARG A 79 7.25 -13.38 -9.53
N PRO A 80 7.01 -14.69 -9.74
CA PRO A 80 8.02 -15.70 -9.45
C PRO A 80 9.28 -15.38 -10.25
N ARG A 81 10.44 -15.61 -9.64
CA ARG A 81 11.74 -15.55 -10.32
C ARG A 81 11.70 -16.60 -11.43
N ALA A 82 11.30 -16.19 -12.64
CA ALA A 82 11.25 -17.07 -13.79
C ALA A 82 12.69 -17.46 -14.12
N GLY A 83 13.12 -18.65 -13.70
CA GLY A 83 14.44 -19.19 -14.04
C GLY A 83 15.11 -20.12 -13.04
N GLU A 84 14.44 -20.71 -12.04
CA GLU A 84 15.09 -21.71 -11.18
C GLU A 84 14.89 -23.13 -11.77
N PRO A 85 15.95 -23.82 -12.21
CA PRO A 85 15.83 -25.16 -12.78
C PRO A 85 15.52 -26.19 -11.68
N SER A 86 14.58 -27.09 -12.00
CA SER A 86 14.13 -28.19 -11.13
C SER A 86 15.28 -29.16 -10.81
N PRO A 87 15.34 -29.73 -9.59
CA PRO A 87 16.31 -30.77 -9.23
C PRO A 87 16.13 -32.07 -10.04
#